data_AF-A0A5C7LFU4-F1
#
_entry.id   AF-A0A5C7LFU4-F1
#
_cell.length_a   1.000
_cell.length_b   1.000
_cell.length_c   1.000
_cell.angle_alpha   90.00
_cell.angle_beta   90.00
_cell.angle_gamma   90.00
#
_symmetry.space_group_name_H-M   'P 1'
#
loop_
_entity.id
_entity.type
_entity.pdbx_description
1 polymer ?
#
loop_
_entity_poly.entity_id
_entity_poly.type
_entity_poly.pdbx_seq_one_letter_code
_entity_poly.pdbx_strand_id
1 'polypeptide(L)'
;MILHSEGATKAQEDEAEGILQILTEVYPLYPWAVRVYDGGFFIRNLDFPENFGMNCKYKNFGSSWSQMKKEIVMMAGEWLERANLKRGVNNGDEITRLEGIPEKYQPKREALELKPIEQPSQIIIP
;
A
#
# COMPACT_ATOMS: atom_id res chain seq x y z
N MET A 1 6.61 7.27 -7.66
CA MET A 1 6.27 6.56 -6.41
C MET A 1 5.48 7.52 -5.56
N ILE A 2 4.23 7.18 -5.23
CA ILE A 2 3.38 8.00 -4.35
C ILE A 2 3.59 7.49 -2.92
N LEU A 3 3.91 8.39 -2.01
CA LEU A 3 4.08 8.11 -0.58
C LEU A 3 3.22 9.08 0.21
N HIS A 4 2.63 8.62 1.32
CA HIS A 4 1.77 9.46 2.14
C HIS A 4 1.88 9.12 3.63
N SER A 5 2.14 10.13 4.45
CA SER A 5 2.08 10.08 5.91
C SER A 5 0.90 10.92 6.40
N GLU A 6 0.30 10.52 7.52
CA GLU A 6 -0.82 11.24 8.15
C GLU A 6 -0.81 11.05 9.67
N GLY A 7 -0.93 12.16 10.41
CA GLY A 7 -1.18 12.20 11.85
C GLY A 7 -2.05 13.39 12.25
N ALA A 8 -2.84 13.26 13.34
CA ALA A 8 -3.70 14.36 13.81
C ALA A 8 -2.90 15.48 14.51
N THR A 9 -1.68 15.19 14.95
CA THR A 9 -0.74 16.14 15.56
C THR A 9 0.61 16.07 14.86
N LYS A 10 1.44 17.11 15.01
CA LYS A 10 2.78 17.11 14.42
C LYS A 10 3.64 15.93 14.89
N ALA A 11 3.54 15.55 16.17
CA ALA A 11 4.27 14.39 16.70
C ALA A 11 3.85 13.08 16.03
N GLN A 12 2.55 12.90 15.76
CA GLN A 12 2.04 11.73 15.04
C GLN A 12 2.44 11.74 13.57
N GLU A 13 2.46 12.92 12.93
CA GLU A 13 2.95 13.07 11.56
C GLU A 13 4.44 12.71 11.46
N ASP A 14 5.28 13.22 12.38
CA ASP A 14 6.72 12.91 12.43
C ASP A 14 6.96 11.40 12.64
N GLU A 15 6.15 10.75 13.48
CA GLU A 15 6.18 9.31 13.66
C GLU A 15 5.74 8.55 12.40
N ALA A 16 4.69 9.02 11.72
CA ALA A 16 4.22 8.45 10.46
C ALA A 16 5.30 8.54 9.37
N GLU A 17 5.98 9.67 9.26
CA GLU A 17 7.13 9.87 8.36
C GLU A 17 8.27 8.89 8.69
N GLY A 18 8.60 8.70 9.97
CA GLY A 18 9.63 7.76 10.40
C GLY A 18 9.29 6.30 10.05
N ILE A 19 8.04 5.89 10.23
CA ILE A 19 7.56 4.57 9.83
C ILE A 19 7.62 4.42 8.30
N LEU A 20 7.15 5.43 7.57
CA LEU A 20 7.15 5.44 6.11
C LEU A 20 8.58 5.34 5.53
N GLN A 21 9.55 5.99 6.18
CA GLN A 21 10.97 5.86 5.84
C GLN A 21 11.47 4.43 6.03
N ILE A 22 11.13 3.76 7.14
CA ILE A 22 11.47 2.34 7.37
C ILE A 22 10.89 1.46 6.26
N LEU A 23 9.61 1.66 5.92
CA LEU A 23 8.95 0.88 4.87
C LEU A 23 9.60 1.07 3.50
N THR A 24 9.97 2.31 3.18
CA THR A 24 10.60 2.64 1.89
C THR A 24 12.03 2.12 1.80
N GLU A 25 12.74 2.03 2.93
CA GLU A 25 14.07 1.43 3.03
C GLU A 25 14.01 -0.10 2.82
N VAL A 26 13.08 -0.78 3.51
CA VAL A 26 13.00 -2.25 3.54
C VAL A 26 12.25 -2.81 2.33
N TYR A 27 11.21 -2.11 1.89
CA TYR A 27 10.33 -2.48 0.78
C TYR A 27 10.23 -1.34 -0.24
N PRO A 28 11.33 -1.06 -0.97
CA PRO A 28 11.41 0.09 -1.86
C PRO A 28 10.47 -0.06 -3.07
N LEU A 29 10.09 1.07 -3.65
CA LEU A 29 9.24 1.20 -4.85
C LEU A 29 7.78 0.77 -4.69
N TYR A 30 7.38 0.27 -3.51
CA TYR A 30 5.97 0.12 -3.17
C TYR A 30 5.36 1.48 -2.78
N PRO A 31 4.13 1.81 -3.22
CA PRO A 31 3.51 3.08 -2.88
C PRO A 31 2.81 2.99 -1.52
N TRP A 32 3.60 3.13 -0.45
CA TRP A 32 3.11 3.05 0.92
C TRP A 32 2.36 4.31 1.37
N ALA A 33 1.36 4.09 2.21
CA ALA A 33 0.81 5.14 3.06
C ALA A 33 0.73 4.68 4.52
N VAL A 34 1.05 5.59 5.43
CA VAL A 34 1.04 5.36 6.88
C VAL A 34 0.18 6.41 7.55
N ARG A 35 -0.71 5.97 8.44
CA ARG A 35 -1.44 6.85 9.35
C ARG A 35 -1.12 6.48 10.79
N VAL A 36 -0.72 7.45 11.60
CA VAL A 36 -0.55 7.28 13.06
C VAL A 36 -1.75 7.89 13.78
N TYR A 37 -2.22 7.21 14.82
CA TYR A 37 -3.34 7.65 15.66
C TYR A 37 -3.10 7.19 17.11
N ASP A 38 -3.96 7.63 18.02
CA ASP A 38 -3.82 7.27 19.43
C ASP A 38 -3.89 5.76 19.63
N GLY A 39 -2.77 5.16 20.05
CA GLY A 39 -2.66 3.74 20.34
C GLY A 39 -2.20 2.85 19.18
N GLY A 40 -1.82 3.41 18.02
CA GLY A 40 -1.21 2.61 16.97
C GLY A 40 -0.97 3.35 15.65
N PHE A 41 -0.73 2.56 14.62
CA PHE A 41 -0.57 3.03 13.25
C PHE A 41 -1.29 2.10 12.26
N PHE A 42 -1.51 2.59 11.06
CA PHE A 42 -2.15 1.87 9.96
C PHE A 42 -1.27 1.96 8.72
N ILE A 43 -0.95 0.82 8.13
CA ILE A 43 -0.15 0.72 6.90
C ILE A 43 -1.05 0.26 5.76
N ARG A 44 -0.97 0.93 4.61
CA ARG A 44 -1.61 0.47 3.37
C ARG A 44 -0.73 0.68 2.16
N ASN A 45 -1.02 -0.04 1.09
CA ASN A 45 -0.47 0.21 -0.23
C ASN A 45 -1.53 0.94 -1.07
N LEU A 46 -1.09 2.00 -1.75
CA LEU A 46 -1.98 2.90 -2.51
C LEU A 46 -2.47 2.29 -3.84
N ASP A 47 -1.84 1.23 -4.35
CA ASP A 47 -2.30 0.54 -5.56
C ASP A 47 -3.51 -0.38 -5.29
N PHE A 48 -3.87 -0.59 -4.02
CA PHE A 48 -5.06 -1.35 -3.65
C PHE A 48 -6.28 -0.43 -3.54
N PRO A 49 -7.39 -0.73 -4.24
CA PRO A 49 -8.61 0.05 -4.12
C PRO A 49 -9.22 -0.11 -2.72
N GLU A 50 -9.81 0.96 -2.19
CA GLU A 50 -10.39 1.05 -0.84
C GLU A 50 -9.37 1.16 0.33
N ASN A 51 -9.85 1.54 1.52
CA ASN A 51 -9.02 1.77 2.72
C ASN A 51 -8.58 0.46 3.41
N PHE A 52 -8.15 -0.54 2.65
CA PHE A 52 -7.62 -1.79 3.22
C PHE A 52 -6.13 -1.67 3.53
N GLY A 53 -5.73 -2.32 4.61
CA GLY A 53 -4.37 -2.23 5.14
C GLY A 53 -4.25 -2.98 6.45
N MET A 54 -3.10 -2.84 7.10
CA MET A 54 -2.81 -3.45 8.40
C MET A 54 -2.96 -2.41 9.51
N ASN A 55 -3.88 -2.67 10.43
CA ASN A 55 -3.99 -1.92 11.67
C ASN A 55 -3.03 -2.53 12.71
N CYS A 56 -2.05 -1.75 13.14
CA CYS A 56 -1.00 -2.14 14.07
C CYS A 56 -1.16 -1.36 15.37
N LYS A 57 -1.69 -2.01 16.41
CA LYS A 57 -1.78 -1.41 17.75
C LYS A 57 -0.41 -1.42 18.41
N TYR A 58 -0.06 -0.33 19.09
CA TYR A 58 1.09 -0.35 19.99
C TYR A 58 0.82 -1.38 21.08
N LYS A 59 1.67 -2.38 21.14
CA LYS A 59 1.68 -3.31 22.26
C LYS A 59 2.44 -2.65 23.41
N ASN A 60 2.12 -3.02 24.65
CA ASN A 60 2.83 -2.59 25.86
C ASN A 60 4.25 -3.18 25.95
N PHE A 61 4.92 -3.40 24.82
CA PHE A 61 6.30 -3.82 24.78
C PHE A 61 7.15 -2.64 25.24
N GLY A 62 7.96 -2.87 26.27
CA GLY A 62 8.86 -1.87 26.82
C GLY A 62 9.59 -1.15 25.70
N SER A 63 9.49 0.17 25.71
CA SER A 63 9.69 1.16 24.64
C SER A 63 10.97 1.03 23.80
N SER A 64 11.19 -0.09 23.13
CA SER A 64 12.38 -0.35 22.32
C SER A 64 12.06 -0.09 20.85
N TRP A 65 12.65 0.97 20.32
CA TRP A 65 12.57 1.31 18.89
C TRP A 65 12.93 0.14 17.96
N SER A 66 13.87 -0.72 18.36
CA SER A 66 14.25 -1.90 17.56
C SER A 66 13.15 -2.96 17.48
N GLN A 67 12.33 -3.10 18.52
CA GLN A 67 11.17 -4.00 18.49
C GLN A 67 10.08 -3.45 17.58
N MET A 68 9.82 -2.14 17.68
CA MET A 68 8.88 -1.45 16.80
C MET A 68 9.27 -1.57 15.33
N LYS A 69 10.55 -1.34 14.97
CA LYS A 69 11.04 -1.53 13.59
C LYS A 69 10.79 -2.96 13.08
N LYS A 70 11.02 -3.99 13.92
CA LYS A 70 10.73 -5.38 13.55
C LYS A 70 9.25 -5.62 13.32
N GLU A 71 8.39 -5.08 14.17
CA GLU A 71 6.93 -5.21 14.00
C GLU A 71 6.45 -4.53 12.72
N ILE A 72 6.88 -3.30 12.44
CA ILE A 72 6.56 -2.58 11.19
C ILE A 72 6.92 -3.43 9.97
N VAL A 73 8.15 -3.96 9.94
CA VAL A 73 8.65 -4.78 8.81
C VAL A 73 7.85 -6.08 8.67
N MET A 74 7.60 -6.78 9.78
CA MET A 74 6.81 -8.02 9.72
C MET A 74 5.39 -7.77 9.22
N MET A 75 4.72 -6.73 9.72
CA MET A 75 3.34 -6.41 9.36
C MET A 75 3.21 -5.98 7.90
N ALA A 76 4.14 -5.17 7.40
CA ALA A 76 4.17 -4.80 5.98
C ALA A 76 4.50 -6.00 5.07
N GLY A 77 5.43 -6.86 5.49
CA GLY A 77 5.73 -8.10 4.77
C GLY A 77 4.54 -9.06 4.69
N GLU A 78 3.80 -9.21 5.79
CA GLU A 78 2.56 -10.00 5.81
C GLU A 78 1.49 -9.41 4.88
N TRP A 79 1.35 -8.08 4.87
CA TRP A 79 0.43 -7.42 3.93
C TRP A 79 0.77 -7.72 2.48
N LEU A 80 2.06 -7.66 2.11
CA LEU A 80 2.54 -8.00 0.76
C LEU A 80 2.19 -9.44 0.40
N GLU A 81 2.45 -10.39 1.31
CA GLU A 81 2.15 -11.81 1.07
C GLU A 81 0.65 -12.04 0.86
N ARG A 82 -0.19 -11.41 1.68
CA ARG A 82 -1.65 -11.48 1.50
C ARG A 82 -2.08 -10.89 0.16
N ALA A 83 -1.39 -9.86 -0.32
CA ALA A 83 -1.63 -9.24 -1.63
C ALA A 83 -1.00 -10.02 -2.79
N ASN A 84 -0.41 -11.19 -2.53
CA ASN A 84 0.36 -11.99 -3.47
C ASN A 84 1.52 -11.22 -4.13
N LEU A 85 2.10 -10.28 -3.39
CA LEU A 85 3.27 -9.49 -3.77
C LEU A 85 4.53 -10.03 -3.10
N LYS A 86 5.68 -9.80 -3.73
CA LYS A 86 6.97 -10.24 -3.19
C LYS A 86 7.49 -9.30 -2.11
N ARG A 87 8.01 -9.85 -1.03
CA ARG A 87 8.84 -9.07 -0.10
C ARG A 87 10.11 -8.57 -0.80
N GLY A 88 10.54 -7.37 -0.45
CA GLY A 88 11.73 -6.71 -1.01
C GLY A 88 11.36 -5.55 -1.93
N VAL A 89 12.08 -5.41 -3.04
CA VAL A 89 11.86 -4.34 -4.02
C VAL A 89 10.59 -4.61 -4.83
N ASN A 90 9.72 -3.60 -4.98
CA ASN A 90 8.59 -3.69 -5.90
C ASN A 90 9.08 -3.82 -7.35
N ASN A 91 8.68 -4.89 -8.01
CA ASN A 91 8.97 -5.20 -9.41
C ASN A 91 7.83 -4.81 -10.37
N GLY A 92 6.79 -4.12 -9.88
CA GLY A 92 5.61 -3.76 -10.65
C GLY A 92 4.58 -4.88 -10.72
N ASP A 93 4.66 -5.88 -9.83
CA ASP A 93 3.62 -6.90 -9.72
C ASP A 93 2.28 -6.24 -9.32
N GLU A 94 1.20 -6.65 -9.97
CA GLU A 94 -0.13 -6.11 -9.71
C GLU A 94 -0.87 -6.92 -8.64
N ILE A 95 -1.62 -6.22 -7.79
CA ILE A 95 -2.45 -6.86 -6.77
C ILE A 95 -3.74 -7.38 -7.42
N THR A 96 -3.81 -8.69 -7.63
CA THR A 96 -4.99 -9.34 -8.23
C THR A 96 -5.96 -9.85 -7.18
N ARG A 97 -5.48 -10.10 -5.97
CA ARG A 97 -6.24 -10.64 -4.85
C ARG A 97 -5.58 -10.24 -3.54
N LEU A 98 -6.39 -10.00 -2.51
CA LEU A 98 -5.94 -9.86 -1.14
C LEU A 98 -6.55 -10.98 -0.29
N GLU A 99 -5.73 -11.78 0.37
CA GLU A 99 -6.19 -12.82 1.28
C GLU A 99 -6.85 -12.21 2.53
N GLY A 100 -7.92 -12.85 3.01
CA GLY A 100 -8.63 -12.44 4.22
C GLY A 100 -9.67 -11.34 4.04
N ILE A 101 -9.88 -10.82 2.82
CA ILE A 101 -11.00 -9.91 2.52
C ILE A 101 -12.12 -10.62 1.72
N PRO A 102 -13.40 -10.25 1.95
CA PRO A 102 -14.53 -10.79 1.19
C PRO A 102 -14.42 -10.54 -0.32
N GLU A 103 -14.93 -11.46 -1.13
CA GLU A 103 -14.87 -11.41 -2.60
C GLU A 103 -15.39 -10.09 -3.19
N LYS A 104 -16.44 -9.53 -2.61
CA LYS A 104 -17.05 -8.26 -3.06
C LYS A 104 -16.13 -7.03 -2.96
N TYR A 105 -15.09 -7.12 -2.13
CA TYR A 105 -14.08 -6.08 -1.88
C TYR A 105 -12.73 -6.40 -2.51
N GLN A 106 -12.60 -7.52 -3.24
CA GLN A 106 -11.38 -7.84 -3.97
C GLN A 106 -11.13 -6.78 -5.06
N PRO A 107 -9.87 -6.58 -5.48
CA PRO A 107 -9.56 -5.69 -6.60
C PRO A 107 -10.38 -6.08 -7.82
N LYS A 108 -11.30 -5.21 -8.21
CA LYS A 108 -12.00 -5.35 -9.48
C LYS A 108 -11.09 -4.73 -10.52
N ARG A 109 -10.35 -5.56 -11.26
CA ARG A 109 -9.85 -5.09 -12.55
C ARG A 109 -11.08 -4.82 -13.41
N GLU A 110 -11.37 -3.55 -13.72
CA GLU A 110 -12.10 -3.29 -14.96
C GLU A 110 -11.24 -3.91 -16.06
N ALA A 111 -11.77 -4.91 -16.75
CA ALA A 111 -11.17 -5.31 -18.01
C ALA A 111 -11.14 -4.04 -18.86
N LEU A 112 -9.94 -3.54 -19.18
CA LEU A 112 -9.80 -2.50 -20.17
C LEU A 112 -10.35 -3.09 -21.47
N GLU A 113 -11.63 -2.86 -21.75
CA GLU A 113 -12.19 -3.13 -23.06
C GLU A 113 -11.46 -2.20 -24.03
N LEU A 114 -10.48 -2.76 -24.72
CA LEU A 114 -9.87 -2.11 -25.88
C LEU A 114 -10.99 -1.89 -26.88
N LYS A 115 -11.59 -0.70 -26.85
CA LYS A 115 -12.49 -0.27 -27.92
C LYS A 115 -11.70 -0.41 -29.22
N PRO A 116 -12.23 -1.12 -30.23
CA PRO A 116 -11.59 -1.21 -31.53
C PRO A 116 -11.25 0.22 -31.97
N ILE A 117 -10.00 0.44 -32.35
CA ILE A 117 -9.57 1.71 -32.93
C ILE A 117 -10.43 1.90 -34.18
N GLU A 118 -11.37 2.85 -34.14
CA GLU A 118 -12.09 3.26 -35.33
C GLU A 118 -11.03 3.77 -36.33
N GLN A 119 -10.78 2.97 -37.37
CA GLN A 119 -9.86 3.38 -38.41
C GLN A 119 -10.43 4.64 -39.07
N PRO A 120 -9.66 5.74 -39.18
CA PRO A 120 -10.15 6.94 -39.83
C PRO A 120 -10.48 6.58 -41.29
N SER A 121 -11.76 6.69 -41.62
CA SER A 121 -12.29 6.52 -42.96
C SER A 121 -11.47 7.35 -43.95
N GLN A 122 -10.93 6.67 -44.97
CA GLN A 122 -10.14 7.28 -46.03
C GLN A 122 -10.86 8.51 -46.58
N ILE A 123 -10.21 9.66 -46.49
CA ILE A 123 -10.66 10.90 -47.13
C ILE A 123 -10.55 10.66 -48.64
N ILE A 124 -11.69 10.47 -49.29
CA ILE A 124 -11.78 10.50 -50.75
C ILE A 124 -11.68 11.98 -51.14
N ILE A 125 -10.54 12.37 -51.69
CA ILE A 125 -10.35 13.70 -52.27
C ILE A 125 -10.80 13.61 -53.75
N PRO A 126 -11.67 14.53 -54.23
CA PRO A 126 -12.19 14.52 -55.59
C PRO A 126 -11.15 14.84 -56.67
#